data_AF-A0A2M9YIY0-F1
#
_entry.id   AF-A0A2M9YIY0-F1
#
_cell.length_a   1.000
_cell.length_b   1.000
_cell.length_c   1.000
_cell.angle_alpha   90.00
_cell.angle_beta   90.00
_cell.angle_gamma   90.00
#
_symmetry.space_group_name_H-M   'P 1'
#
loop_
_entity.id
_entity.type
_entity.pdbx_description
1 polymer ?
#
loop_
_entity_poly.entity_id
_entity_poly.type
_entity_poly.pdbx_seq_one_letter_code
_entity_poly.pdbx_strand_id
1 'polypeptide(L)'
;MNGILKEEFHIYKHLPPTSQTPRLWGAIGKWFDGPEGAKIAISTAALLQTSAPEGVEYSVQRYEYGIHRKNRPSKTMIWRNGRLIDV
;
A
#
# COMPACT_ATOMS: atom_id res chain seq x y z
N MET A 1 26.41 -4.38 -0.06
CA MET A 1 25.28 -5.15 -0.58
C MET A 1 24.05 -4.69 0.17
N ASN A 2 23.12 -4.02 -0.52
CA ASN A 2 21.92 -3.46 0.13
C ASN A 2 21.06 -4.63 0.63
N GLY A 3 20.96 -4.76 1.96
CA GLY A 3 20.45 -5.94 2.64
C GLY A 3 18.93 -6.12 2.61
N ILE A 4 18.31 -5.92 1.44
CA ILE A 4 16.89 -6.23 1.18
C ILE A 4 16.83 -7.66 0.64
N LEU A 5 16.05 -8.51 1.30
CA LEU A 5 15.84 -9.90 0.92
C LEU A 5 14.51 -10.10 0.18
N LYS A 6 13.50 -9.30 0.53
CA LYS A 6 12.15 -9.41 -0.02
C LYS A 6 11.47 -8.06 -0.01
N GLU A 7 10.74 -7.79 -1.09
CA GLU A 7 9.85 -6.64 -1.19
C GLU A 7 8.43 -7.13 -1.44
N GLU A 8 7.48 -6.51 -0.74
CA GLU A 8 6.05 -6.73 -0.96
C GLU A 8 5.34 -5.39 -1.09
N PHE A 9 4.28 -5.35 -1.91
CA PHE A 9 3.49 -4.17 -2.17
C PHE A 9 2.05 -4.44 -1.74
N HIS A 10 1.61 -3.79 -0.68
CA HIS A 10 0.31 -4.04 -0.03
C HIS A 10 -0.65 -2.91 -0.36
N ILE A 11 -1.89 -3.27 -0.74
CA ILE A 11 -2.95 -2.29 -0.97
C ILE A 11 -3.76 -2.10 0.31
N TYR A 12 -3.97 -0.83 0.66
CA TYR A 12 -4.77 -0.41 1.80
C TYR A 12 -6.00 0.36 1.35
N LYS A 13 -7.12 0.13 2.03
CA LYS A 13 -8.36 0.91 1.91
C LYS A 13 -8.47 1.84 3.10
N HIS A 14 -8.81 3.10 2.85
CA HIS A 14 -9.07 4.14 3.84
C HIS A 14 -10.54 4.52 3.76
N LEU A 15 -11.21 4.50 4.90
CA LEU A 15 -12.59 4.95 5.05
C LEU A 15 -12.60 6.34 5.66
N PRO A 16 -13.47 7.25 5.17
CA PRO A 16 -13.62 8.56 5.77
C PRO A 16 -14.16 8.41 7.20
N PRO A 17 -13.82 9.33 8.12
CA PRO A 17 -14.43 9.35 9.45
C PRO A 17 -15.94 9.62 9.32
N THR A 18 -16.70 9.11 10.28
CA THR A 18 -18.12 9.45 10.46
C THR A 18 -18.33 10.17 11.80
N SER A 19 -19.56 10.57 12.11
CA SER A 19 -19.90 11.10 13.44
C SER A 19 -19.67 10.09 14.58
N GLN A 20 -19.58 8.80 14.26
CA GLN A 20 -19.44 7.71 15.25
C GLN A 20 -18.08 7.02 15.21
N THR A 21 -17.32 7.17 14.12
CA THR A 21 -16.07 6.44 13.92
C THR A 21 -14.95 7.34 13.41
N PRO A 22 -13.71 7.17 13.92
CA PRO A 22 -12.55 7.87 13.37
C PRO A 22 -12.26 7.36 11.96
N ARG A 23 -11.27 7.99 11.29
CA ARG A 23 -10.73 7.48 10.03
C ARG A 23 -10.20 6.06 10.25
N LEU A 24 -10.70 5.11 9.47
CA LEU A 24 -10.27 3.71 9.51
C LEU A 24 -9.44 3.39 8.28
N TRP A 25 -8.45 2.51 8.44
CA TRP A 25 -7.67 1.99 7.33
C TRP A 25 -7.25 0.55 7.58
N GLY A 26 -7.12 -0.22 6.51
CA GLY A 26 -6.75 -1.64 6.61
C GLY A 26 -6.27 -2.19 5.28
N ALA A 27 -5.42 -3.22 5.35
CA ALA A 27 -4.99 -3.94 4.17
C ALA A 27 -6.19 -4.69 3.58
N ILE A 28 -6.30 -4.73 2.26
CA ILE A 28 -7.40 -5.44 1.60
C ILE A 28 -7.12 -6.95 1.43
N GLY A 29 -6.08 -7.47 2.08
CA GLY A 29 -5.66 -8.86 2.00
C GLY A 29 -4.94 -9.24 0.70
N LYS A 30 -4.58 -8.27 -0.14
CA LYS A 30 -3.90 -8.49 -1.42
C LYS A 30 -2.53 -7.81 -1.41
N TRP A 31 -1.49 -8.57 -1.74
CA TRP A 31 -0.14 -8.08 -1.92
C TRP A 31 0.47 -8.59 -3.23
N PHE A 32 1.48 -7.87 -3.69
CA PHE A 32 2.23 -8.17 -4.91
C PHE A 32 3.72 -8.18 -4.58
N ASP A 33 4.51 -8.98 -5.28
CA ASP A 33 5.95 -9.06 -5.13
C ASP A 33 6.63 -9.19 -6.50
N GLY A 34 7.96 -9.29 -6.50
CA GLY A 34 8.77 -9.38 -7.72
C GLY A 34 8.98 -8.03 -8.44
N PRO A 35 9.68 -8.05 -9.60
CA PRO A 35 10.16 -6.83 -10.27
C PRO A 35 9.05 -5.84 -10.67
N GLU A 36 7.88 -6.35 -11.04
CA GLU A 36 6.72 -5.52 -11.45
C GLU A 36 5.71 -5.30 -10.31
N GLY A 37 6.00 -5.79 -9.10
CA GLY A 37 5.05 -5.79 -7.97
C GLY A 37 4.51 -4.39 -7.65
N ALA A 38 5.38 -3.37 -7.66
CA ALA A 38 4.98 -1.98 -7.43
C ALA A 38 3.97 -1.48 -8.47
N LYS A 39 4.29 -1.68 -9.76
CA LYS A 39 3.46 -1.24 -10.88
C LYS A 39 2.11 -1.93 -10.88
N ILE A 40 2.07 -3.25 -10.64
CA ILE A 40 0.83 -4.03 -10.58
C ILE A 40 -0.01 -3.58 -9.38
N ALA A 41 0.60 -3.38 -8.20
CA ALA A 41 -0.10 -2.90 -7.01
C ALA A 41 -0.72 -1.51 -7.23
N ILE A 42 0.04 -0.58 -7.82
CA ILE A 42 -0.42 0.78 -8.14
C ILE A 42 -1.56 0.74 -9.17
N SER A 43 -1.40 0.00 -10.25
CA SER A 43 -2.45 -0.16 -11.28
C SER A 43 -3.73 -0.75 -10.68
N THR A 44 -3.60 -1.78 -9.84
CA THR A 44 -4.75 -2.38 -9.14
C THR A 44 -5.41 -1.40 -8.18
N ALA A 45 -4.64 -0.65 -7.39
CA ALA A 45 -5.16 0.34 -6.47
C ALA A 45 -5.84 1.51 -7.21
N ALA A 46 -5.31 1.93 -8.36
CA ALA A 46 -5.93 2.93 -9.21
C ALA A 46 -7.27 2.43 -9.76
N LEU A 47 -7.34 1.18 -10.25
CA LEU A 47 -8.61 0.58 -10.68
C LEU A 47 -9.64 0.54 -9.55
N LEU A 48 -9.25 0.09 -8.35
CA LEU A 48 -10.12 0.10 -7.18
C LEU A 48 -10.63 1.51 -6.84
N GLN A 49 -9.77 2.52 -6.98
CA GLN A 49 -10.12 3.92 -6.75
C GLN A 49 -11.20 4.42 -7.74
N THR A 50 -11.21 3.96 -9.00
CA THR A 50 -12.22 4.37 -9.99
C THR A 50 -13.64 3.93 -9.64
N SER A 51 -13.77 2.82 -8.92
CA SER A 51 -15.06 2.29 -8.44
C SER A 51 -15.35 2.60 -6.97
N ALA A 52 -14.51 3.40 -6.32
CA ALA A 52 -14.62 3.68 -4.90
C ALA A 52 -15.78 4.65 -4.62
N PRO A 53 -16.58 4.43 -3.55
CA PRO A 53 -17.52 5.44 -3.07
C PRO A 53 -16.81 6.75 -2.71
N GLU A 54 -17.55 7.86 -2.71
CA GLU A 54 -17.02 9.16 -2.32
C GLU A 54 -16.38 9.10 -0.92
N GLY A 55 -15.20 9.72 -0.80
CA GLY A 55 -14.42 9.74 0.45
C GLY A 55 -13.63 8.47 0.76
N VAL A 56 -13.82 7.36 0.02
CA VAL A 56 -12.97 6.17 0.14
C VAL A 56 -11.70 6.35 -0.68
N GLU A 57 -10.55 6.06 -0.07
CA GLU A 57 -9.26 6.13 -0.74
C GLU A 57 -8.52 4.80 -0.69
N TYR A 58 -7.69 4.55 -1.70
CA TYR A 58 -6.72 3.46 -1.71
C TYR A 58 -5.30 4.00 -1.65
N SER A 59 -4.40 3.21 -1.05
CA SER A 59 -2.96 3.49 -1.04
C SER A 59 -2.16 2.21 -1.25
N VAL A 60 -0.95 2.34 -1.79
CA VAL A 60 0.03 1.25 -1.89
C VAL A 60 1.17 1.52 -0.94
N GLN A 61 1.53 0.51 -0.16
CA GLN A 61 2.69 0.54 0.73
C GLN A 61 3.71 -0.51 0.30
N ARG A 62 4.97 -0.10 0.12
CA ARG A 62 6.13 -0.97 -0.05
C ARG A 62 6.61 -1.46 1.31
N TYR A 63 6.83 -2.76 1.42
CA TYR A 63 7.29 -3.48 2.58
C TYR A 63 8.65 -4.10 2.25
N GLU A 64 9.72 -3.54 2.81
CA GLU A 64 11.09 -3.99 2.57
C GLU A 64 11.57 -4.83 3.76
N TYR A 65 11.77 -6.12 3.55
CA TYR A 65 12.28 -7.06 4.54
C TYR A 65 13.79 -7.19 4.36
N GLY A 66 14.54 -6.89 5.42
CA GLY A 66 15.99 -6.99 5.42
C GLY A 66 16.54 -7.95 6.46
N ILE A 67 17.82 -8.30 6.32
CA ILE A 67 18.54 -9.28 7.14
C ILE A 67 18.50 -8.93 8.64
N HIS A 68 18.52 -7.64 8.97
CA HIS A 68 18.75 -7.18 10.36
C HIS A 68 17.49 -6.85 11.16
N ARG A 69 16.28 -6.87 10.57
CA ARG A 69 15.06 -6.36 11.24
C ARG A 69 14.16 -7.41 11.90
N LYS A 70 14.66 -8.60 12.28
CA LYS A 70 13.85 -9.65 12.95
C LYS A 70 12.48 -9.87 12.28
N ASN A 71 12.46 -9.99 10.95
CA ASN A 71 11.24 -10.12 10.13
C ASN A 71 10.25 -8.94 10.18
N ARG A 72 10.63 -7.79 10.74
CA ARG A 72 9.83 -6.56 10.66
C ARG A 72 10.22 -5.77 9.40
N PRO A 73 9.28 -5.59 8.45
CA PRO A 73 9.57 -4.82 7.25
C PRO A 73 9.66 -3.33 7.58
N SER A 74 10.51 -2.62 6.84
CA SER A 74 10.37 -1.16 6.69
C SER A 74 9.16 -0.90 5.79
N LYS A 75 8.30 0.05 6.17
CA LYS A 75 7.08 0.35 5.44
C LYS A 75 7.15 1.76 4.89
N THR A 76 6.93 1.89 3.58
CA THR A 76 6.94 3.18 2.89
C THR A 76 5.70 3.28 2.02
N MET A 77 4.93 4.37 2.15
CA MET A 77 3.80 4.60 1.25
C MET A 77 4.34 5.14 -0.09
N ILE A 78 4.06 4.43 -1.17
CA ILE A 78 4.58 4.78 -2.50
C ILE A 78 3.52 5.43 -3.39
N TRP A 79 2.23 5.24 -3.06
CA TRP A 79 1.12 5.79 -3.82
C TRP A 79 -0.13 5.95 -2.96
N ARG A 80 -0.93 6.98 -3.23
CA ARG A 80 -2.25 7.19 -2.62
C ARG A 80 -3.16 8.00 -3.53
N ASN A 81 -4.40 7.53 -3.71
CA ASN A 81 -5.49 8.26 -4.38
C ASN A 81 -5.05 9.01 -5.66
N GLY A 82 -4.41 8.28 -6.57
CA GLY A 82 -3.93 8.80 -7.86
C GLY A 82 -2.57 9.49 -7.83
N ARG A 83 -1.94 9.68 -6.67
CA ARG A 83 -0.66 10.37 -6.53
C ARG A 83 0.46 9.42 -6.12
N LEU A 84 1.55 9.42 -6.88
CA LEU A 84 2.82 8.82 -6.48
C LEU A 84 3.46 9.67 -5.37
N ILE A 85 4.01 9.01 -4.35
CA ILE A 85 4.58 9.65 -3.16
C ILE A 85 6.08 9.37 -3.06
N ASP A 86 6.50 8.15 -3.37
CA ASP A 86 7.90 7.74 -3.38
C ASP A 86 8.39 7.69 -4.84
N VAL A 87 9.56 8.28 -5.11
CA VAL A 87 10.24 8.36 -6.42
C VAL A 87 11.56 7.61 -6.38
#